data_AF-A0A7Z8QZ79-F1
#
_entry.id   AF-A0A7Z8QZ79-F1
#
_cell.length_a   1.000
_cell.length_b   1.000
_cell.length_c   1.000
_cell.angle_alpha   90.00
_cell.angle_beta   90.00
_cell.angle_gamma   90.00
#
_symmetry.space_group_name_H-M   'P 1'
#
loop_
_entity.id
_entity.type
_entity.pdbx_description
1 polymer ?
#
loop_
_entity_poly.entity_id
_entity_poly.type
_entity_poly.pdbx_seq_one_letter_code
_entity_poly.pdbx_strand_id
1 'polypeptide(L)'
;MQHQADFWAHCIHTLKRKHRLALLVVVESQGSSPGKAGAKMVIAADGARFGTIGGGQVEHDLAAQALDLIQQPDSCSRLFCVRHDGSGQVWGGRQTVLYYPCALNDLSLLQDIQGAFQQKQARQLVIDPEGMSVNKAIAETREILFTDSANVGWTYQELIGVVKTAYIIGGGHVSLALSQVLALLDFDIVVIDLRDAVQTMQDNKFAKRKIIVPY
;
A
#
# COMPACT_ATOMS: atom_id res chain seq x y z
N MET A 1 -6.23 5.00 -3.90
CA MET A 1 -5.81 4.10 -5.00
C MET A 1 -4.79 4.76 -5.93
N GLN A 2 -5.06 5.99 -6.40
CA GLN A 2 -4.15 6.74 -7.28
C GLN A 2 -2.75 6.85 -6.69
N HIS A 3 -2.63 7.15 -5.39
CA HIS A 3 -1.34 7.23 -4.70
C HIS A 3 -0.50 5.95 -4.78
N GLN A 4 -1.12 4.75 -4.75
CA GLN A 4 -0.37 3.50 -4.89
C GLN A 4 0.05 3.25 -6.34
N ALA A 5 -0.83 3.52 -7.31
CA ALA A 5 -0.48 3.44 -8.73
C ALA A 5 0.68 4.40 -9.07
N ASP A 6 0.64 5.62 -8.54
CA ASP A 6 1.68 6.64 -8.73
C ASP A 6 3.00 6.23 -8.07
N PHE A 7 2.94 5.60 -6.89
CA PHE A 7 4.12 5.04 -6.22
C PHE A 7 4.82 4.01 -7.09
N TRP A 8 4.10 3.02 -7.60
CA TRP A 8 4.71 1.99 -8.45
C TRP A 8 5.17 2.54 -9.81
N ALA A 9 4.43 3.51 -10.38
CA ALA A 9 4.87 4.23 -11.58
C ALA A 9 6.21 4.96 -11.34
N HIS A 10 6.36 5.62 -10.19
CA HIS A 10 7.59 6.27 -9.78
C HIS A 10 8.74 5.25 -9.64
N CYS A 11 8.49 4.11 -8.98
CA CYS A 11 9.48 3.03 -8.86
C CYS A 11 9.98 2.57 -10.24
N ILE A 12 9.08 2.31 -11.19
CA ILE A 12 9.45 1.88 -12.55
C ILE A 12 10.31 2.94 -13.26
N HIS A 13 9.88 4.20 -13.20
CA HIS A 13 10.60 5.31 -13.84
C HIS A 13 12.01 5.47 -13.26
N THR A 14 12.13 5.43 -11.94
CA THR A 14 13.39 5.63 -11.25
C THR A 14 14.32 4.42 -11.45
N LEU A 15 13.78 3.20 -11.41
CA LEU A 15 14.55 1.97 -11.65
C LEU A 15 15.17 1.95 -13.04
N LYS A 16 14.41 2.35 -14.08
CA LYS A 16 14.92 2.45 -15.46
C LYS A 16 16.10 3.42 -15.61
N ARG A 17 16.18 4.45 -14.77
CA ARG A 17 17.21 5.51 -14.87
C ARG A 17 18.39 5.29 -13.93
N LYS A 18 18.13 4.75 -12.74
CA LYS A 18 19.10 4.63 -11.64
C LYS A 18 19.56 3.20 -11.42
N HIS A 19 18.96 2.23 -12.12
CA HIS A 19 19.28 0.80 -12.14
C HIS A 19 19.10 0.03 -10.81
N ARG A 20 19.11 0.70 -9.67
CA ARG A 20 18.91 0.11 -8.33
C ARG A 20 18.02 1.00 -7.47
N LEU A 21 17.15 0.37 -6.70
CA LEU A 21 16.27 1.01 -5.72
C LEU A 21 16.21 0.19 -4.44
N ALA A 22 16.01 0.84 -3.30
CA ALA A 22 15.65 0.23 -2.03
C ALA A 22 14.14 0.40 -1.83
N LEU A 23 13.38 -0.68 -1.87
CA LEU A 23 11.99 -0.68 -1.45
C LEU A 23 11.93 -0.98 0.06
N LEU A 24 11.32 -0.08 0.81
CA LEU A 24 11.02 -0.23 2.23
C LEU A 24 9.51 -0.39 2.40
N VAL A 25 9.08 -1.45 3.11
CA VAL A 25 7.67 -1.74 3.39
C VAL A 25 7.47 -1.99 4.87
N VAL A 26 6.54 -1.30 5.50
CA VAL A 26 6.13 -1.64 6.88
C VAL A 26 5.32 -2.93 6.81
N VAL A 27 5.86 -4.03 7.33
CA VAL A 27 5.20 -5.34 7.28
C VAL A 27 4.40 -5.64 8.54
N GLU A 28 4.82 -5.09 9.66
CA GLU A 28 4.13 -5.20 10.95
C GLU A 28 4.31 -3.91 11.75
N SER A 29 3.25 -3.49 12.44
CA SER A 29 3.29 -2.39 13.40
C SER A 29 2.47 -2.76 14.63
N GLN A 30 3.04 -2.54 15.81
CA GLN A 30 2.44 -2.79 17.11
C GLN A 30 2.58 -1.53 17.99
N GLY A 31 1.59 -1.28 18.85
CA GLY A 31 1.59 -0.10 19.72
C GLY A 31 1.52 1.23 18.96
N SER A 32 2.08 2.28 19.56
CA SER A 32 2.10 3.63 18.97
C SER A 32 3.31 3.82 18.04
N SER A 33 3.31 3.11 16.91
CA SER A 33 4.34 3.25 15.88
C SER A 33 3.86 4.18 14.74
N PRO A 34 4.75 4.99 14.14
CA PRO A 34 4.37 6.06 13.22
C PRO A 34 3.90 5.56 11.83
N GLY A 35 4.27 4.33 11.43
CA GLY A 35 3.84 3.72 10.17
C GLY A 35 2.90 2.54 10.35
N LYS A 36 1.82 2.50 9.56
CA LYS A 36 0.93 1.32 9.49
C LYS A 36 1.47 0.28 8.52
N ALA A 37 1.12 -0.99 8.73
CA ALA A 37 1.41 -2.06 7.79
C ALA A 37 0.93 -1.68 6.38
N GLY A 38 1.77 -1.92 5.38
CA GLY A 38 1.53 -1.54 3.98
C GLY A 38 2.04 -0.16 3.60
N ALA A 39 2.50 0.68 4.53
CA ALA A 39 3.20 1.92 4.19
C ALA A 39 4.52 1.59 3.47
N LYS A 40 4.84 2.37 2.42
CA LYS A 40 5.97 2.10 1.53
C LYS A 40 6.77 3.36 1.27
N MET A 41 8.07 3.19 1.14
CA MET A 41 9.00 4.18 0.65
C MET A 41 9.99 3.52 -0.30
N VAL A 42 10.45 4.27 -1.29
CA VAL A 42 11.55 3.86 -2.16
C VAL A 42 12.69 4.86 -2.07
N ILE A 43 13.91 4.35 -2.15
CA ILE A 43 15.14 5.14 -2.12
C ILE A 43 15.96 4.77 -3.35
N ALA A 44 16.31 5.78 -4.15
CA ALA A 44 17.15 5.61 -5.31
C ALA A 44 18.63 5.59 -4.94
N ALA A 45 19.46 5.05 -5.85
CA ALA A 45 20.91 5.00 -5.67
C ALA A 45 21.59 6.38 -5.50
N ASP A 46 20.93 7.47 -5.89
CA ASP A 46 21.40 8.85 -5.65
C ASP A 46 20.84 9.48 -4.35
N GLY A 47 20.16 8.70 -3.53
CA GLY A 47 19.56 9.13 -2.27
C GLY A 47 18.18 9.78 -2.40
N ALA A 48 17.65 9.95 -3.61
CA ALA A 48 16.29 10.48 -3.80
C ALA A 48 15.25 9.53 -3.17
N ARG A 49 14.26 10.09 -2.47
CA ARG A 49 13.25 9.34 -1.71
C ARG A 49 11.85 9.63 -2.24
N PHE A 50 10.99 8.61 -2.23
CA PHE A 50 9.57 8.76 -2.57
C PHE A 50 8.70 7.85 -1.71
N GLY A 51 7.59 8.36 -1.19
CA GLY A 51 6.78 7.67 -0.17
C GLY A 51 7.30 7.86 1.26
N THR A 52 6.64 7.22 2.22
CA THR A 52 6.95 7.31 3.65
C THR A 52 6.58 6.00 4.36
N ILE A 53 7.36 5.62 5.37
CA ILE A 53 7.08 4.49 6.27
C ILE A 53 6.63 4.97 7.66
N GLY A 54 6.27 6.25 7.81
CA GLY A 54 5.79 6.83 9.07
C GLY A 54 6.46 8.15 9.46
N GLY A 55 7.58 8.53 8.83
CA GLY A 55 8.30 9.77 9.13
C GLY A 55 9.15 9.71 10.41
N GLY A 56 9.70 10.88 10.77
CA GLY A 56 10.53 11.05 11.97
C GLY A 56 11.95 10.48 11.85
N GLN A 57 12.63 10.35 13.00
CA GLN A 57 14.03 9.92 13.05
C GLN A 57 14.22 8.48 12.54
N VAL A 58 13.29 7.58 12.86
CA VAL A 58 13.36 6.18 12.42
C VAL A 58 13.32 6.06 10.90
N GLU A 59 12.47 6.85 10.24
CA GLU A 59 12.45 6.89 8.77
C GLU A 59 13.79 7.37 8.20
N HIS A 60 14.38 8.40 8.80
CA HIS A 60 15.67 8.92 8.38
C HIS A 60 16.79 7.88 8.52
N ASP A 61 16.85 7.18 9.66
CA ASP A 61 17.88 6.19 9.96
C ASP A 61 17.75 4.94 9.09
N LEU A 62 16.52 4.45 8.89
CA LEU A 62 16.28 3.34 7.97
C LEU A 62 16.55 3.74 6.52
N ALA A 63 16.29 4.99 6.14
CA ALA A 63 16.60 5.45 4.79
C ALA A 63 18.10 5.54 4.53
N ALA A 64 18.88 6.02 5.51
CA ALA A 64 20.34 6.03 5.42
C ALA A 64 20.90 4.61 5.31
N GLN A 65 20.45 3.70 6.19
CA GLN A 65 20.86 2.30 6.14
C GLN A 65 20.49 1.65 4.80
N ALA A 66 19.26 1.83 4.32
CA ALA A 66 18.84 1.26 3.05
C ALA A 66 19.64 1.79 1.86
N LEU A 67 20.02 3.07 1.88
CA LEU A 67 20.90 3.67 0.86
C LEU A 67 22.29 3.01 0.85
N ASP A 68 22.90 2.83 2.02
CA ASP A 68 24.21 2.17 2.12
C ASP A 68 24.16 0.72 1.63
N LEU A 69 23.05 0.03 1.90
CA LEU A 69 22.87 -1.36 1.55
C LEU A 69 22.64 -1.57 0.05
N ILE A 70 21.87 -0.73 -0.63
CA ILE A 70 21.62 -0.92 -2.07
C ILE A 70 22.88 -0.74 -2.92
N GLN A 71 23.89 -0.03 -2.41
CA GLN A 71 25.19 0.13 -3.07
C GLN A 71 26.05 -1.13 -2.99
N GLN A 72 25.73 -2.07 -2.10
CA GLN A 72 26.49 -3.31 -1.95
C GLN A 72 26.09 -4.31 -3.06
N PRO A 73 27.07 -5.01 -3.66
CA PRO A 73 26.81 -5.97 -4.74
C PRO A 73 25.94 -7.14 -4.27
N ASP A 74 26.15 -7.64 -3.05
CA ASP A 74 25.44 -8.81 -2.48
C ASP A 74 24.23 -8.41 -1.63
N SER A 75 23.65 -7.24 -1.90
CA SER A 75 22.48 -6.76 -1.19
C SER A 75 21.29 -7.71 -1.39
N CYS A 76 20.76 -8.24 -0.29
CA CYS A 76 19.59 -9.11 -0.24
C CYS A 76 18.46 -8.51 0.62
N SER A 77 17.25 -9.04 0.46
CA SER A 77 16.09 -8.63 1.25
C SER A 77 16.24 -9.01 2.73
N ARG A 78 15.80 -8.14 3.63
CA ARG A 78 15.88 -8.38 5.09
C ARG A 78 14.80 -7.61 5.85
N LEU A 79 14.66 -7.92 7.14
CA LEU A 79 13.78 -7.20 8.05
C LEU A 79 14.59 -6.29 8.99
N PHE A 80 14.07 -5.09 9.22
CA PHE A 80 14.50 -4.18 10.27
C PHE A 80 13.44 -4.12 11.36
N CYS A 81 13.78 -4.60 12.56
CA CYS A 81 12.93 -4.49 13.73
C CYS A 81 13.30 -3.26 14.54
N VAL A 82 12.44 -2.24 14.52
CA VAL A 82 12.65 -0.98 15.24
C VAL A 82 11.71 -0.91 16.45
N ARG A 83 12.26 -0.50 17.59
CA ARG A 83 11.49 -0.20 18.80
C ARG A 83 11.42 1.31 18.97
N HIS A 84 10.23 1.80 19.29
CA HIS A 84 9.99 3.19 19.60
C HIS A 84 9.89 3.33 21.12
N ASP A 85 10.96 3.83 21.71
CA ASP A 85 10.99 4.17 23.12
C ASP A 85 10.50 5.61 23.25
N GLY A 86 9.24 5.78 23.63
CA GLY A 86 8.69 7.10 23.90
C GLY A 86 9.53 7.80 24.98
N SER A 87 10.01 9.01 24.68
CA SER A 87 10.66 9.86 25.67
C SER A 87 9.66 10.17 26.79
N GLY A 88 9.80 9.49 27.94
CA GLY A 88 8.89 9.62 29.07
C GLY A 88 7.76 8.60 29.02
N GLN A 89 7.86 7.61 29.91
CA GLN A 89 6.85 6.63 30.35
C GLN A 89 5.49 6.68 29.62
N VAL A 90 5.19 5.63 28.83
CA VAL A 90 3.90 4.89 28.72
C VAL A 90 3.56 4.38 27.29
N TRP A 91 4.21 4.79 26.21
CA TRP A 91 3.83 4.30 24.86
C TRP A 91 5.00 3.73 24.07
N GLY A 92 5.26 2.43 24.24
CA GLY A 92 6.20 1.67 23.42
C GLY A 92 5.54 1.18 22.13
N GLY A 93 6.19 1.42 20.99
CA GLY A 93 5.80 0.89 19.69
C GLY A 93 6.85 -0.07 19.13
N ARG A 94 6.45 -1.02 18.29
CA ARG A 94 7.38 -1.82 17.48
C ARG A 94 6.95 -1.77 16.03
N GLN A 95 7.91 -1.54 15.15
CA GLN A 95 7.72 -1.51 13.72
C GLN A 95 8.70 -2.48 13.06
N THR A 96 8.19 -3.36 12.21
CA THR A 96 9.02 -4.24 11.38
C THR A 96 8.94 -3.72 9.95
N VAL A 97 10.10 -3.39 9.37
CA VAL A 97 10.22 -2.85 8.02
C VAL A 97 11.02 -3.83 7.16
N LEU A 98 10.40 -4.30 6.09
CA LEU A 98 11.05 -5.06 5.03
C LEU A 98 11.87 -4.13 4.15
N TYR A 99 13.10 -4.53 3.90
CA TYR A 99 13.97 -3.99 2.87
C TYR A 99 14.06 -4.97 1.72
N TYR A 100 13.84 -4.48 0.50
CA TYR A 100 13.98 -5.23 -0.73
C TYR A 100 14.81 -4.42 -1.76
N PRO A 101 15.97 -4.91 -2.20
CA PRO A 101 16.77 -4.24 -3.23
C PRO A 101 16.21 -4.56 -4.62
N CYS A 102 15.51 -3.61 -5.24
CA CYS A 102 15.04 -3.78 -6.61
C CYS A 102 16.18 -3.54 -7.62
N ALA A 103 16.28 -4.43 -8.60
CA ALA A 103 17.18 -4.31 -9.74
C ALA A 103 16.39 -4.44 -11.07
N LEU A 104 17.07 -4.25 -12.21
CA LEU A 104 16.40 -4.23 -13.52
C LEU A 104 15.65 -5.53 -13.87
N ASN A 105 16.03 -6.67 -13.29
CA ASN A 105 15.31 -7.94 -13.43
C ASN A 105 13.91 -7.90 -12.81
N ASP A 106 13.67 -7.04 -11.82
CA ASP A 106 12.36 -6.86 -11.18
C ASP A 106 11.42 -5.96 -11.99
N LEU A 107 11.91 -5.35 -13.08
CA LEU A 107 11.16 -4.36 -13.84
C LEU A 107 9.82 -4.90 -14.35
N SER A 108 9.79 -6.16 -14.84
CA SER A 108 8.56 -6.79 -15.30
C SER A 108 7.56 -6.98 -14.16
N LEU A 109 8.03 -7.40 -12.98
CA LEU A 109 7.19 -7.56 -11.80
C LEU A 109 6.60 -6.21 -11.35
N LEU A 110 7.41 -5.15 -11.33
CA LEU A 110 6.91 -3.81 -11.01
C LEU A 110 5.85 -3.34 -12.01
N GLN A 111 6.03 -3.64 -13.30
CA GLN A 111 5.05 -3.36 -14.34
C GLN A 111 3.75 -4.15 -14.14
N ASP A 112 3.83 -5.42 -13.72
CA ASP A 112 2.66 -6.24 -13.39
C ASP A 112 1.90 -5.67 -12.19
N ILE A 113 2.62 -5.22 -11.15
CA ILE A 113 2.03 -4.54 -9.99
C ILE A 113 1.31 -3.26 -10.44
N GLN A 114 1.96 -2.41 -11.23
CA GLN A 114 1.37 -1.18 -11.76
C GLN A 114 0.12 -1.49 -12.62
N GLY A 115 0.20 -2.51 -13.47
CA GLY A 115 -0.90 -2.98 -14.31
C GLY A 115 -2.10 -3.44 -13.49
N ALA A 116 -1.89 -4.14 -12.37
CA ALA A 116 -2.94 -4.56 -11.46
C ALA A 116 -3.76 -3.36 -10.94
N PHE A 117 -3.09 -2.25 -10.58
CA PHE A 117 -3.78 -1.02 -10.15
C PHE A 117 -4.51 -0.32 -11.30
N GLN A 118 -3.89 -0.20 -12.47
CA GLN A 118 -4.50 0.46 -13.64
C GLN A 118 -5.74 -0.28 -14.15
N GLN A 119 -5.67 -1.62 -14.16
CA GLN A 119 -6.75 -2.49 -14.65
C GLN A 119 -7.77 -2.84 -13.57
N LYS A 120 -7.55 -2.40 -12.32
CA LYS A 120 -8.38 -2.76 -11.16
C LYS A 120 -8.53 -4.28 -10.99
N GLN A 121 -7.44 -4.99 -11.20
CA GLN A 121 -7.40 -6.44 -11.13
C GLN A 121 -6.79 -6.87 -9.79
N ALA A 122 -7.55 -7.62 -9.00
CA ALA A 122 -7.08 -8.19 -7.75
C ALA A 122 -5.89 -9.14 -7.99
N ARG A 123 -4.75 -8.83 -7.38
CA ARG A 123 -3.53 -9.65 -7.39
C ARG A 123 -2.97 -9.73 -5.97
N GLN A 124 -2.15 -10.73 -5.73
CA GLN A 124 -1.42 -10.87 -4.48
C GLN A 124 0.05 -10.60 -4.74
N LEU A 125 0.59 -9.52 -4.15
CA LEU A 125 2.02 -9.28 -4.06
C LEU A 125 2.57 -10.16 -2.94
N VAL A 126 3.65 -10.91 -3.21
CA VAL A 126 4.38 -11.69 -2.22
C VAL A 126 5.84 -11.27 -2.24
N ILE A 127 6.42 -11.05 -1.07
CA ILE A 127 7.85 -10.83 -0.90
C ILE A 127 8.35 -11.73 0.23
N ASP A 128 9.42 -12.45 -0.04
CA ASP A 128 10.10 -13.39 0.85
C ASP A 128 11.62 -13.32 0.60
N PRO A 129 12.46 -14.10 1.32
CA PRO A 129 13.90 -14.11 1.09
C PRO A 129 14.35 -14.54 -0.31
N GLU A 130 13.51 -15.25 -1.07
CA GLU A 130 13.84 -15.71 -2.42
C GLU A 130 13.56 -14.63 -3.46
N GLY A 131 12.60 -13.75 -3.21
CA GLY A 131 12.36 -12.61 -4.07
C GLY A 131 10.96 -12.00 -3.93
N MET A 132 10.55 -11.33 -5.01
CA MET A 132 9.23 -10.73 -5.16
C MET A 132 8.46 -11.49 -6.24
N SER A 133 7.16 -11.73 -6.02
CA SER A 133 6.28 -12.35 -7.00
C SER A 133 4.87 -11.74 -6.97
N VAL A 134 4.15 -11.88 -8.08
CA VAL A 134 2.76 -11.41 -8.22
C VAL A 134 1.87 -12.58 -8.65
N ASN A 135 0.96 -12.96 -7.77
CA ASN A 135 0.08 -14.10 -7.94
C ASN A 135 -1.37 -13.64 -8.19
N LYS A 136 -2.23 -14.58 -8.62
CA LYS A 136 -3.68 -14.35 -8.65
C LYS A 136 -4.19 -14.26 -7.20
N ALA A 137 -5.03 -13.27 -6.92
CA ALA A 137 -5.74 -13.24 -5.64
C ALA A 137 -6.80 -14.35 -5.60
N ILE A 138 -6.93 -15.01 -4.46
CA ILE A 138 -7.97 -15.99 -4.15
C ILE A 138 -8.92 -15.42 -3.09
N ALA A 139 -10.05 -16.07 -2.83
CA ALA A 139 -11.07 -15.55 -1.91
C ALA A 139 -10.53 -15.35 -0.48
N GLU A 140 -9.56 -16.16 -0.07
CA GLU A 140 -8.91 -16.15 1.25
C GLU A 140 -7.73 -15.16 1.34
N THR A 141 -7.37 -14.48 0.24
CA THR A 141 -6.27 -13.50 0.25
C THR A 141 -6.62 -12.33 1.16
N ARG A 142 -5.85 -12.17 2.24
CA ARG A 142 -5.97 -11.05 3.19
C ARG A 142 -5.43 -9.76 2.60
N GLU A 143 -5.89 -8.62 3.10
CA GLU A 143 -5.41 -7.30 2.66
C GLU A 143 -3.90 -7.16 2.85
N ILE A 144 -3.42 -7.48 4.06
CA ILE A 144 -2.00 -7.60 4.38
C ILE A 144 -1.83 -8.80 5.30
N LEU A 145 -0.81 -9.62 5.04
CA LEU A 145 -0.40 -10.71 5.90
C LEU A 145 1.13 -10.72 6.00
N PHE A 146 1.65 -10.77 7.22
CA PHE A 146 3.05 -10.99 7.48
C PHE A 146 3.19 -12.18 8.42
N THR A 147 4.10 -13.08 8.08
CA THR A 147 4.46 -14.25 8.89
C THR A 147 5.98 -14.29 9.02
N ASP A 148 6.47 -14.57 10.21
CA ASP A 148 7.89 -14.82 10.48
C ASP A 148 7.98 -16.07 11.36
N SER A 149 8.51 -17.16 10.81
CA SER A 149 8.61 -18.44 11.50
C SER A 149 9.98 -19.06 11.34
N ALA A 150 10.46 -19.73 12.38
CA ALA A 150 11.79 -20.34 12.38
C ALA A 150 11.99 -21.41 11.28
N ASN A 151 10.91 -22.04 10.81
CA ASN A 151 10.98 -23.16 9.86
C ASN A 151 10.80 -22.75 8.40
N VAL A 152 10.08 -21.66 8.13
CA VAL A 152 9.71 -21.24 6.76
C VAL A 152 10.36 -19.89 6.39
N GLY A 153 10.94 -19.20 7.36
CA GLY A 153 11.41 -17.82 7.19
C GLY A 153 10.26 -16.82 7.26
N TRP A 154 10.52 -15.62 6.75
CA TRP A 154 9.53 -14.55 6.71
C TRP A 154 8.84 -14.46 5.34
N THR A 155 7.58 -14.04 5.35
CA THR A 155 6.80 -13.81 4.13
C THR A 155 5.88 -12.63 4.36
N TYR A 156 5.92 -11.68 3.43
CA TYR A 156 4.98 -10.57 3.33
C TYR A 156 4.04 -10.80 2.14
N GLN A 157 2.74 -10.61 2.36
CA GLN A 157 1.72 -10.72 1.33
C GLN A 157 0.79 -9.50 1.39
N GLU A 158 0.44 -8.95 0.24
CA GLU A 158 -0.46 -7.81 0.12
C GLU A 158 -1.44 -7.99 -1.03
N LEU A 159 -2.73 -7.73 -0.77
CA LEU A 159 -3.75 -7.67 -1.80
C LEU A 159 -3.69 -6.32 -2.52
N ILE A 160 -3.31 -6.34 -3.79
CA ILE A 160 -3.14 -5.16 -4.64
C ILE A 160 -4.19 -5.13 -5.77
N GLY A 161 -4.35 -3.96 -6.39
CA GLY A 161 -5.25 -3.77 -7.53
C GLY A 161 -6.75 -3.89 -7.21
N VAL A 162 -7.13 -3.97 -5.93
CA VAL A 162 -8.52 -4.00 -5.49
C VAL A 162 -9.11 -2.60 -5.28
N VAL A 163 -10.39 -2.47 -5.61
CA VAL A 163 -11.16 -1.26 -5.36
C VAL A 163 -12.03 -1.47 -4.13
N LYS A 164 -11.77 -0.73 -3.06
CA LYS A 164 -12.68 -0.67 -1.91
C LYS A 164 -13.97 -0.02 -2.37
N THR A 165 -15.03 -0.81 -2.53
CA THR A 165 -16.31 -0.32 -3.05
C THR A 165 -17.33 -0.25 -1.92
N ALA A 166 -17.94 0.92 -1.74
CA ALA A 166 -19.03 1.12 -0.80
C ALA A 166 -20.37 1.15 -1.55
N TYR A 167 -21.24 0.19 -1.23
CA TYR A 167 -22.62 0.17 -1.70
C TYR A 167 -23.51 0.83 -0.66
N ILE A 168 -24.15 1.95 -1.01
CA ILE A 168 -25.06 2.68 -0.13
C ILE A 168 -26.48 2.49 -0.65
N ILE A 169 -27.33 1.90 0.17
CA ILE A 169 -28.75 1.69 -0.14
C ILE A 169 -29.55 2.86 0.47
N GLY A 170 -30.18 3.64 -0.39
CA GLY A 170 -30.83 4.92 -0.09
C GLY A 170 -29.98 6.11 -0.56
N GLY A 171 -30.63 7.03 -1.26
CA GLY A 171 -30.05 8.21 -1.90
C GLY A 171 -30.34 9.53 -1.20
N GLY A 172 -30.82 9.51 0.04
CA GLY A 172 -31.17 10.70 0.83
C GLY A 172 -29.97 11.50 1.39
N HIS A 173 -30.24 12.51 2.21
CA HIS A 173 -29.21 13.40 2.80
C HIS A 173 -28.09 12.66 3.55
N VAL A 174 -28.43 11.59 4.27
CA VAL A 174 -27.45 10.75 4.98
C VAL A 174 -26.48 10.08 4.01
N SER A 175 -26.97 9.61 2.87
CA SER A 175 -26.16 8.98 1.83
C SER A 175 -25.18 9.96 1.19
N LEU A 176 -25.63 11.20 0.94
CA LEU A 176 -24.76 12.27 0.45
C LEU A 176 -23.64 12.59 1.44
N ALA A 177 -23.97 12.77 2.72
CA ALA A 177 -22.98 13.05 3.77
C ALA A 177 -22.00 11.88 3.96
N LEU A 178 -22.50 10.64 3.95
CA LEU A 178 -21.65 9.45 4.03
C LEU A 178 -20.72 9.33 2.81
N SER A 179 -21.22 9.62 1.61
CA SER A 179 -20.43 9.58 0.38
C SER A 179 -19.27 10.58 0.41
N GLN A 180 -19.47 11.77 1.00
CA GLN A 180 -18.39 12.74 1.20
C GLN A 180 -17.25 12.19 2.04
N VAL A 181 -17.57 11.56 3.18
CA VAL A 181 -16.58 10.97 4.08
C VAL A 181 -15.85 9.81 3.41
N LEU A 182 -16.60 8.91 2.75
CA LEU A 182 -16.04 7.75 2.08
C LEU A 182 -15.12 8.12 0.90
N ALA A 183 -15.40 9.25 0.22
CA ALA A 183 -14.53 9.74 -0.84
C ALA A 183 -13.16 10.17 -0.32
N LEU A 184 -13.07 10.69 0.92
CA LEU A 184 -11.79 11.00 1.57
C LEU A 184 -10.97 9.73 1.90
N LEU A 185 -11.63 8.58 1.98
CA LEU A 185 -11.03 7.28 2.27
C LEU A 185 -10.76 6.45 1.01
N ASP A 186 -10.80 7.07 -0.18
CA ASP A 186 -10.54 6.43 -1.48
C ASP A 186 -11.51 5.28 -1.84
N PHE A 187 -12.74 5.28 -1.33
CA PHE A 187 -13.76 4.31 -1.75
C PHE A 187 -14.35 4.65 -3.12
N ASP A 188 -14.63 3.62 -3.93
CA ASP A 188 -15.53 3.73 -5.09
C ASP A 188 -16.97 3.59 -4.59
N ILE A 189 -17.76 4.64 -4.78
CA ILE A 189 -19.07 4.76 -4.13
C ILE A 189 -20.17 4.49 -5.15
N VAL A 190 -21.04 3.54 -4.81
CA VAL A 190 -22.24 3.18 -5.57
C VAL A 190 -23.45 3.46 -4.70
N VAL A 191 -24.31 4.38 -5.15
CA VAL A 191 -25.57 4.68 -4.46
C VAL A 191 -26.72 4.05 -5.22
N ILE A 192 -27.60 3.38 -4.49
CA ILE A 192 -28.77 2.68 -5.03
C ILE A 192 -30.01 3.26 -4.36
N ASP A 193 -30.97 3.76 -5.11
CA ASP A 193 -32.28 4.18 -4.58
C ASP A 193 -33.40 3.63 -5.48
N LEU A 194 -34.59 3.48 -4.92
CA LEU A 194 -35.78 3.05 -5.65
C LEU A 194 -36.47 4.23 -6.36
N ARG A 195 -36.25 5.45 -5.84
CA ARG A 195 -36.90 6.67 -6.29
C ARG A 195 -36.09 7.32 -7.40
N ASP A 196 -36.74 7.59 -8.52
CA ASP A 196 -36.13 8.20 -9.72
C ASP A 196 -35.72 9.67 -9.50
N ALA A 197 -36.50 10.42 -8.71
CA ALA A 197 -36.36 11.87 -8.54
C ALA A 197 -35.78 12.30 -7.17
N VAL A 198 -34.73 11.65 -6.68
CA VAL A 198 -34.07 12.06 -5.43
C VAL A 198 -33.02 13.13 -5.73
N GLN A 199 -33.30 14.39 -5.40
CA GLN A 199 -32.37 15.51 -5.64
C GLN A 199 -30.98 15.25 -5.05
N THR A 200 -30.91 14.71 -3.83
CA THR A 200 -29.64 14.40 -3.17
C THR A 200 -28.83 13.31 -3.89
N MET A 201 -29.46 12.42 -4.67
CA MET A 201 -28.72 11.53 -5.57
C MET A 201 -28.09 12.31 -6.71
N GLN A 202 -28.80 13.24 -7.33
CA GLN A 202 -28.24 14.08 -8.40
C GLN A 202 -27.05 14.89 -7.88
N ASP A 203 -27.21 15.53 -6.72
CA ASP A 203 -26.20 16.37 -6.07
C ASP A 203 -24.97 15.58 -5.59
N ASN A 204 -25.10 14.26 -5.43
CA ASN A 204 -24.01 13.41 -4.96
C ASN A 204 -22.92 13.21 -6.03
N LYS A 205 -22.00 14.18 -6.14
CA LYS A 205 -20.83 14.13 -7.03
C LYS A 205 -19.75 13.12 -6.59
N PHE A 206 -19.86 12.57 -5.38
CA PHE A 206 -18.91 11.62 -4.81
C PHE A 206 -19.22 10.19 -5.23
N ALA A 207 -20.51 9.88 -5.42
CA ALA A 207 -20.97 8.62 -5.96
C ALA A 207 -20.63 8.53 -7.46
N LYS A 208 -19.73 7.60 -7.81
CA LYS A 208 -19.34 7.36 -9.19
C LYS A 208 -20.45 6.71 -9.99
N ARG A 209 -21.26 5.87 -9.33
CA ARG A 209 -22.43 5.20 -9.92
C ARG A 209 -23.65 5.46 -9.06
N LYS A 210 -24.75 5.78 -9.73
CA LYS A 210 -26.08 5.99 -9.16
C LYS A 210 -27.02 5.06 -9.89
N ILE A 211 -27.62 4.12 -9.18
CA ILE A 211 -28.47 3.09 -9.77
C ILE A 211 -29.87 3.31 -9.24
N ILE A 212 -30.82 3.46 -10.16
CA ILE A 212 -32.25 3.47 -9.85
C ILE A 212 -32.75 2.07 -10.19
N VAL A 213 -33.26 1.35 -9.21
CA VAL A 213 -33.79 0.00 -9.40
C VAL A 213 -35.28 0.02 -9.03
N PRO A 214 -36.20 -0.01 -10.02
CA PRO A 214 -37.60 -0.26 -9.74
C PRO A 214 -37.82 -1.72 -9.35
N TYR A 215 -38.89 -2.01 -8.61
CA TYR A 215 -39.36 -3.37 -8.35
C TYR A 215 -39.94 -4.00 -9.62
#